data_AF-A0A059LNC8-F1
#
_entry.id   AF-A0A059LNC8-F1
#
_cell.length_a   1.000
_cell.length_b   1.000
_cell.length_c   1.000
_cell.angle_alpha   90.00
_cell.angle_beta   90.00
_cell.angle_gamma   90.00
#
_symmetry.space_group_name_H-M   'P 1'
#
loop_
_entity.id
_entity.type
_entity.pdbx_description
1 polymer ?
#
loop_
_entity_poly.entity_id
_entity_poly.type
_entity_poly.pdbx_seq_one_letter_code
_entity_poly.pdbx_strand_id
1 'polypeptide(L)'
;MAVNKRGQKLSCKTTRFYYNAYYTQSKKVLKDIYDKSPDIKADLYDMPTNKTAPSAILNYYVRYRLPRLNKLLRFHMDKDFRELRFRRRQGRVEALDNLCKKFIDPEGQKTIVGLGNWDKDHGDIIKGHPVGPV
;
A
#
# COMPACT_ATOMS: atom_id res chain seq x y z
N MET A 1 -15.93 -10.40 -10.09
CA MET A 1 -16.31 -9.59 -11.28
C MET A 1 -17.55 -8.79 -10.91
N ALA A 2 -17.65 -7.50 -11.21
CA ALA A 2 -18.79 -6.68 -10.77
C ALA A 2 -19.67 -6.29 -11.95
N VAL A 3 -20.98 -6.16 -11.73
CA VAL A 3 -21.96 -5.79 -12.77
C VAL A 3 -22.50 -4.41 -12.43
N ASN A 4 -22.53 -3.49 -13.39
CA ASN A 4 -23.17 -2.19 -13.18
C ASN A 4 -24.69 -2.26 -13.39
N LYS A 5 -25.40 -1.17 -13.09
CA LYS A 5 -26.87 -1.08 -13.29
C LYS A 5 -27.34 -1.33 -14.73
N ARG A 6 -26.44 -1.21 -15.72
CA ARG A 6 -26.72 -1.46 -17.14
C ARG A 6 -26.50 -2.93 -17.53
N GLY A 7 -26.26 -3.82 -16.57
CA GLY A 7 -25.94 -5.23 -16.81
C GLY A 7 -24.53 -5.47 -17.36
N GLN A 8 -23.68 -4.44 -17.45
CA GLN A 8 -22.33 -4.58 -17.99
C GLN A 8 -21.39 -5.18 -16.95
N LYS A 9 -20.73 -6.26 -17.33
CA LYS A 9 -19.66 -6.89 -16.52
C LYS A 9 -18.40 -6.04 -16.58
N LEU A 10 -18.06 -5.43 -15.46
CA LEU A 10 -16.84 -4.66 -15.27
C LEU A 10 -15.81 -5.50 -14.50
N SER A 11 -14.59 -5.52 -15.02
CA SER A 11 -13.45 -6.09 -14.35
C SER A 11 -12.23 -5.19 -14.52
N CYS A 12 -11.39 -5.13 -13.49
CA CYS A 12 -10.08 -4.52 -13.57
C CYS A 12 -9.06 -5.59 -13.23
N LYS A 13 -8.15 -5.88 -14.18
CA LYS A 13 -7.00 -6.73 -13.87
C LYS A 13 -6.14 -6.04 -12.83
N THR A 14 -5.72 -6.76 -11.80
CA THR A 14 -4.82 -6.27 -10.75
C THR A 14 -3.58 -5.62 -11.35
N THR A 15 -2.99 -6.22 -12.39
CA THR A 15 -1.83 -5.65 -13.09
C THR A 15 -2.07 -4.25 -13.65
N ARG A 16 -3.24 -4.02 -14.26
CA ARG A 16 -3.63 -2.70 -14.79
C ARG A 16 -3.88 -1.69 -13.69
N PHE A 17 -4.52 -2.11 -12.59
CA PHE A 17 -4.69 -1.24 -11.43
C PHE A 17 -3.35 -0.80 -10.85
N TYR A 18 -2.42 -1.75 -10.64
CA TYR A 18 -1.10 -1.45 -10.08
C TYR A 18 -0.27 -0.55 -10.99
N TYR A 19 -0.41 -0.70 -12.31
CA TYR A 19 0.20 0.20 -13.29
C TYR A 19 -0.37 1.62 -13.17
N ASN A 20 -1.70 1.78 -13.17
CA ASN A 20 -2.35 3.09 -13.06
C ASN A 20 -2.07 3.78 -11.72
N ALA A 21 -1.94 3.00 -10.65
CA ALA A 21 -1.62 3.51 -9.31
C ALA A 21 -0.10 3.71 -9.07
N TYR A 22 0.71 3.70 -10.14
CA TYR A 22 2.16 3.93 -10.11
C TYR A 22 2.97 2.96 -9.23
N TYR A 23 2.43 1.80 -8.87
CA TYR A 23 3.17 0.84 -8.05
C TYR A 23 4.39 0.30 -8.78
N THR A 24 4.25 -0.03 -10.07
CA THR A 24 5.34 -0.59 -10.87
C THR A 24 6.46 0.43 -11.07
N GLN A 25 6.11 1.66 -11.42
CA GLN A 25 7.03 2.78 -11.60
C GLN A 25 7.73 3.12 -10.30
N SER A 26 6.99 3.25 -9.20
CA SER A 26 7.57 3.52 -7.89
C SER A 26 8.52 2.41 -7.43
N LYS A 27 8.21 1.13 -7.68
CA LYS A 27 9.13 0.02 -7.40
C LYS A 27 10.43 0.12 -8.20
N LYS A 28 10.36 0.50 -9.48
CA LYS A 28 11.54 0.71 -10.32
C LYS A 28 12.41 1.84 -9.78
N VAL A 29 11.82 2.98 -9.41
CA VAL A 29 12.56 4.12 -8.83
C VAL A 29 13.17 3.74 -7.48
N LEU A 30 12.42 3.04 -6.61
CA LEU A 30 12.95 2.57 -5.34
C LEU A 30 14.16 1.65 -5.54
N LYS A 31 14.07 0.71 -6.50
CA LYS A 31 15.18 -0.17 -6.84
C LYS A 31 16.40 0.63 -7.30
N ASP A 32 16.21 1.58 -8.20
CA ASP A 32 17.30 2.45 -8.70
C ASP A 32 17.97 3.27 -7.58
N ILE A 33 17.18 3.83 -6.65
CA ILE A 33 17.70 4.56 -5.48
C ILE A 33 18.63 3.68 -4.64
N TYR A 34 18.24 2.43 -4.37
CA TYR A 34 19.06 1.49 -3.60
C TYR A 34 20.23 0.92 -4.38
N ASP A 35 20.07 0.65 -5.68
CA ASP A 35 21.14 0.14 -6.53
C ASP A 35 22.27 1.19 -6.70
N LYS A 36 21.93 2.48 -6.66
CA LYS A 36 22.89 3.60 -6.62
C LYS A 36 23.53 3.84 -5.25
N SER A 37 23.07 3.15 -4.21
CA SER A 37 23.51 3.36 -2.82
C SER A 37 23.90 2.02 -2.18
N PRO A 38 24.94 1.35 -2.70
CA PRO A 38 25.29 -0.03 -2.31
C PRO A 38 25.68 -0.14 -0.83
N ASP A 39 26.27 0.91 -0.27
CA ASP A 39 26.63 1.00 1.14
C ASP A 39 25.40 1.03 2.06
N ILE A 40 24.38 1.81 1.70
CA ILE A 40 23.08 1.83 2.39
C ILE A 40 22.38 0.47 2.25
N LYS A 41 22.43 -0.11 1.05
CA LYS A 41 21.83 -1.40 0.75
C LYS A 41 22.45 -2.51 1.59
N ALA A 42 23.78 -2.52 1.74
CA ALA A 42 24.50 -3.44 2.61
C ALA A 42 24.13 -3.23 4.09
N ASP A 43 24.16 -1.99 4.59
CA ASP A 43 23.78 -1.66 5.97
C ASP A 43 22.36 -2.12 6.33
N LEU A 44 21.43 -2.08 5.37
CA LEU A 44 20.05 -2.55 5.55
C LEU A 44 19.93 -4.08 5.43
N TYR A 45 20.70 -4.71 4.55
CA TYR A 45 20.70 -6.16 4.34
C TYR A 45 21.27 -6.90 5.55
N ASP A 46 22.38 -6.39 6.09
CA ASP A 46 23.09 -6.97 7.24
C ASP A 46 22.47 -6.56 8.60
N MET A 47 21.38 -5.78 8.58
CA MET A 47 20.77 -5.27 9.80
C MET A 47 20.21 -6.42 10.65
N PRO A 48 20.62 -6.54 11.93
CA PRO A 48 20.10 -7.57 12.81
C PRO A 48 18.60 -7.42 13.04
N THR A 49 17.94 -8.51 13.44
CA THR A 49 16.52 -8.45 13.76
C THR A 49 16.26 -7.50 14.94
N ASN A 50 15.19 -6.71 14.84
CA ASN A 50 14.73 -5.82 15.92
C ASN A 50 13.90 -6.57 16.98
N LYS A 51 13.89 -7.91 16.96
CA LYS A 51 13.18 -8.73 17.95
C LYS A 51 13.72 -8.42 19.35
N THR A 52 12.81 -8.07 20.25
CA THR A 52 13.11 -7.61 21.60
C THR A 52 13.10 -8.73 22.65
N ALA A 53 12.72 -9.96 22.28
CA ALA A 53 12.54 -11.04 23.25
C ALA A 53 13.86 -11.49 23.92
N PRO A 54 15.00 -11.65 23.21
CA PRO A 54 16.29 -11.85 23.86
C PRO A 54 17.08 -10.54 23.98
N SER A 55 17.50 -10.18 25.20
CA SER A 55 18.27 -8.95 25.48
C SER A 55 19.60 -8.88 24.73
N ALA A 56 20.26 -10.02 24.52
CA ALA A 56 21.50 -10.10 23.73
C ALA A 56 21.28 -9.71 22.26
N ILE A 57 20.17 -10.13 21.67
CA ILE A 57 19.80 -9.79 20.28
C ILE A 57 19.47 -8.30 20.18
N LEU A 58 18.74 -7.75 21.15
CA LEU A 58 18.45 -6.32 21.21
C LEU A 58 19.73 -5.49 21.36
N ASN A 59 20.66 -5.90 22.23
CA ASN A 59 21.93 -5.19 22.41
C ASN A 59 22.78 -5.22 21.12
N TYR A 60 22.87 -6.38 20.47
CA TYR A 60 23.53 -6.50 19.16
C TYR A 60 22.89 -5.58 18.11
N TYR A 61 21.56 -5.55 18.05
CA TYR A 61 20.82 -4.65 17.16
C TYR A 61 21.12 -3.17 17.43
N VAL A 62 21.08 -2.74 18.69
CA VAL A 62 21.33 -1.35 19.08
C VAL A 62 22.77 -0.95 18.74
N ARG A 63 23.75 -1.80 19.07
CA ARG A 63 25.18 -1.58 18.72
C ARG A 63 25.39 -1.49 17.21
N TYR A 64 24.65 -2.27 16.42
CA TYR A 64 24.71 -2.20 14.97
C TYR A 64 24.00 -0.95 14.41
N ARG A 65 22.81 -0.63 14.89
CA ARG A 65 21.94 0.41 14.32
C ARG A 65 22.34 1.82 14.71
N LEU A 66 22.72 2.07 15.96
CA LEU A 66 22.99 3.42 16.46
C LEU A 66 24.06 4.17 15.65
N PRO A 67 25.24 3.58 15.34
CA PRO A 67 26.26 4.26 14.55
C PRO A 67 25.80 4.62 13.13
N ARG A 68 24.84 3.84 12.59
CA ARG A 68 24.32 4.00 11.22
C ARG A 68 23.07 4.88 11.16
N LEU A 69 22.47 5.23 12.29
CA LEU A 69 21.16 5.87 12.35
C LEU A 69 21.14 7.20 11.58
N ASN A 70 22.13 8.06 11.81
CA ASN A 70 22.22 9.36 11.14
C ASN A 70 22.37 9.20 9.62
N LYS A 71 23.23 8.27 9.17
CA LYS A 71 23.44 7.96 7.75
C LYS A 71 22.15 7.48 7.10
N LEU A 72 21.48 6.48 7.69
CA LEU A 72 20.24 5.92 7.17
C LEU A 72 19.10 6.94 7.19
N LEU A 73 19.01 7.78 8.23
CA LEU A 73 18.00 8.82 8.33
C LEU A 73 18.20 9.89 7.26
N ARG A 74 19.42 10.43 7.12
CA ARG A 74 19.76 11.41 6.06
C ARG A 74 19.43 10.85 4.69
N PHE A 75 19.83 9.61 4.40
CA PHE A 75 19.48 8.96 3.15
C PHE A 75 17.96 8.93 2.88
N HIS A 76 17.13 8.64 3.89
CA HIS A 76 15.68 8.62 3.73
C HIS A 76 15.05 10.02 3.63
N MET A 77 15.73 11.04 4.16
CA MET A 77 15.29 12.43 4.08
C MET A 77 15.71 13.10 2.76
N ASP A 78 16.90 12.79 2.26
CA ASP A 78 17.49 13.38 1.05
C ASP A 78 16.92 12.79 -0.24
N LYS A 79 16.36 11.58 -0.17
CA LYS A 79 15.71 10.92 -1.31
C LYS A 79 14.20 11.11 -1.26
N ASP A 80 13.58 11.15 -2.44
CA ASP A 80 12.14 11.44 -2.60
C ASP A 80 11.19 10.30 -2.20
N PHE A 81 11.51 9.52 -1.17
CA PHE A 81 10.66 8.44 -0.67
C PHE A 81 9.26 8.94 -0.28
N ARG A 82 9.17 10.14 0.30
CA ARG A 82 7.89 10.76 0.66
C ARG A 82 7.07 11.11 -0.57
N GLU A 83 7.71 11.70 -1.58
CA GLU A 83 7.03 12.04 -2.83
C GLU A 83 6.57 10.78 -3.58
N LEU A 84 7.39 9.73 -3.63
CA LEU A 84 7.02 8.44 -4.22
C LEU A 84 5.81 7.80 -3.52
N ARG A 85 5.67 7.96 -2.20
CA ARG A 85 4.47 7.52 -1.46
C ARG A 85 3.27 8.39 -1.80
N PHE A 86 3.46 9.71 -1.91
CA PHE A 86 2.40 10.64 -2.26
C PHE A 86 1.86 10.38 -3.68
N ARG A 87 2.73 10.25 -4.68
CA ARG A 87 2.36 9.94 -6.07
C ARG A 87 1.58 8.62 -6.17
N ARG A 88 2.02 7.57 -5.47
CA ARG A 88 1.26 6.31 -5.38
C ARG A 88 -0.12 6.49 -4.75
N ARG A 89 -0.22 7.29 -3.68
CA ARG A 89 -1.52 7.58 -3.05
C ARG A 89 -2.45 8.29 -4.04
N GLN A 90 -1.96 9.32 -4.73
CA GLN A 90 -2.74 10.06 -5.73
C GLN A 90 -3.19 9.14 -6.86
N GLY A 91 -2.26 8.41 -7.49
CA GLY A 91 -2.61 7.48 -8.56
C GLY A 91 -3.55 6.36 -8.11
N ARG A 92 -3.46 5.89 -6.86
CA ARG A 92 -4.42 4.93 -6.31
C ARG A 92 -5.82 5.54 -6.20
N VAL A 93 -5.94 6.76 -5.69
CA VAL A 93 -7.23 7.47 -5.59
C VAL A 93 -7.80 7.69 -6.98
N GLU A 94 -7.01 8.17 -7.94
CA GLU A 94 -7.43 8.39 -9.32
C GLU A 94 -7.82 7.09 -10.02
N ALA A 95 -7.05 6.01 -9.86
CA ALA A 95 -7.37 4.71 -10.43
C ALA A 95 -8.68 4.14 -9.86
N LEU A 96 -8.93 4.34 -8.57
CA LEU A 96 -10.19 3.95 -7.93
C LEU A 96 -11.36 4.82 -8.42
N ASP A 97 -11.19 6.13 -8.47
CA ASP A 97 -12.21 7.06 -8.96
C ASP A 97 -12.62 6.73 -10.40
N ASN A 98 -11.64 6.49 -11.27
CA ASN A 98 -11.86 6.05 -12.65
C ASN A 98 -12.56 4.69 -12.77
N LEU A 99 -12.38 3.80 -11.79
CA LEU A 99 -13.13 2.54 -11.72
C LEU A 99 -14.56 2.79 -11.24
N CYS A 100 -14.73 3.54 -10.16
CA CYS A 100 -16.02 3.88 -9.57
C CYS A 100 -16.93 4.60 -10.57
N LYS A 101 -16.38 5.54 -11.36
CA LYS A 101 -17.12 6.26 -12.43
C LYS A 101 -17.79 5.33 -13.45
N LYS A 102 -17.28 4.12 -13.66
CA LYS A 102 -17.90 3.13 -14.56
C LYS A 102 -19.18 2.51 -13.98
N PHE A 103 -19.35 2.60 -12.65
CA PHE A 103 -20.54 2.16 -11.93
C PHE A 103 -21.54 3.28 -11.70
N ILE A 104 -21.13 4.55 -11.82
CA ILE A 104 -22.01 5.70 -11.65
C ILE A 104 -23.06 5.72 -12.78
N ASP A 105 -24.29 5.99 -12.37
CA ASP A 105 -25.44 6.16 -13.22
C ASP A 105 -25.43 7.56 -13.87
N PRO A 106 -25.55 7.69 -15.21
CA PRO A 106 -25.67 9.00 -15.85
C PRO A 106 -26.91 9.78 -15.40
N GLU A 107 -27.93 9.14 -14.85
CA GLU A 107 -29.17 9.78 -14.37
C GLU A 107 -29.02 10.52 -13.02
N GLY A 108 -27.79 10.70 -12.53
CA GLY A 108 -27.51 11.60 -11.39
C GLY A 108 -27.76 11.00 -10.00
N GLN A 109 -28.05 9.70 -9.90
CA GLN A 109 -28.17 9.04 -8.60
C GLN A 109 -26.81 8.87 -7.90
N LYS A 110 -26.76 9.22 -6.61
CA LYS A 110 -25.58 8.99 -5.76
C LYS A 110 -25.33 7.48 -5.64
N THR A 111 -24.22 7.01 -6.20
CA THR A 111 -23.83 5.58 -6.15
C THR A 111 -22.73 5.39 -5.11
N ILE A 112 -22.97 4.50 -4.14
CA ILE A 112 -21.96 4.04 -3.19
C ILE A 112 -21.35 2.75 -3.76
N VAL A 113 -20.02 2.71 -3.87
CA VAL A 113 -19.29 1.53 -4.37
C VAL A 113 -18.52 0.90 -3.20
N GLY A 114 -18.94 -0.30 -2.78
CA GLY A 114 -18.20 -1.12 -1.82
C GLY A 114 -17.08 -1.90 -2.51
N LEU A 115 -15.88 -1.89 -1.92
CA LEU A 115 -14.74 -2.65 -2.41
C LEU A 115 -14.37 -3.71 -1.37
N GLY A 116 -14.38 -4.99 -1.75
CA GLY A 116 -14.10 -6.09 -0.84
C GLY A 116 -14.02 -7.43 -1.57
N ASN A 117 -13.56 -8.46 -0.86
CA ASN A 117 -13.62 -9.83 -1.34
C ASN A 117 -15.01 -10.39 -1.06
N TRP A 118 -15.96 -10.09 -1.97
CA TRP A 118 -17.36 -10.48 -1.85
C TRP A 118 -17.65 -11.93 -2.27
N ASP A 119 -16.66 -12.63 -2.81
CA ASP A 119 -16.79 -14.03 -3.28
C ASP A 119 -16.72 -15.05 -2.11
N LYS A 120 -16.71 -14.60 -0.85
CA LYS A 120 -16.90 -15.48 0.30
C LYS A 120 -18.36 -15.41 0.73
N ASP A 121 -19.08 -16.52 0.62
CA ASP A 121 -20.39 -16.80 1.22
C ASP A 121 -20.31 -16.81 2.77
N HIS A 122 -19.88 -15.69 3.34
CA HIS A 122 -20.09 -15.36 4.73
C HIS A 122 -20.92 -14.10 4.69
N GLY A 123 -22.24 -14.27 4.83
CA GLY A 123 -23.20 -13.18 4.78
C GLY A 123 -22.68 -11.97 5.56
N ASP A 124 -22.53 -10.84 4.87
CA ASP A 124 -23.21 -9.59 5.20
C ASP A 124 -22.55 -8.37 4.52
N ILE A 125 -23.39 -7.46 4.02
CA ILE A 125 -23.06 -6.07 3.65
C ILE A 125 -23.22 -5.14 4.87
N ILE A 126 -24.24 -5.41 5.69
CA ILE A 126 -24.70 -4.58 6.81
C ILE A 126 -25.38 -5.57 7.77
N LYS A 127 -24.72 -5.99 8.84
CA LYS A 127 -25.46 -6.31 10.08
C LYS A 127 -25.13 -5.26 11.09
N GLY A 128 -26.18 -4.60 11.58
CA GLY A 128 -26.14 -3.89 12.84
C GLY A 128 -25.47 -4.78 13.86
N HIS A 129 -24.46 -4.22 14.53
CA HIS A 129 -23.78 -4.89 15.62
C HIS A 129 -24.86 -5.37 16.61
N PRO A 130 -24.98 -6.66 16.93
CA PRO A 130 -25.78 -7.04 18.09
C PRO A 130 -25.11 -6.35 19.29
N VAL A 131 -25.84 -5.43 19.92
CA VAL A 131 -25.42 -4.83 21.18
C VAL A 131 -25.23 -5.99 22.15
N GLY A 132 -24.04 -6.10 22.74
CA GLY A 132 -23.75 -7.14 23.72
C GLY A 132 -24.76 -7.09 24.89
N PRO A 133 -24.94 -8.20 25.62
CA PRO A 133 -25.91 -8.25 26.72
C PRO A 133 -25.59 -7.17 27.77
N VAL A 134 -26.64 -6.48 28.23
CA VAL A 134 -26.64 -5.68 29.47
C VAL A 134 -26.80 -6.62 30.65
#